data_AF-A0A7X6TTP8-F1
#
_entry.id   AF-A0A7X6TTP8-F1
#
_cell.length_a   1.000
_cell.length_b   1.000
_cell.length_c   1.000
_cell.angle_alpha   90.00
_cell.angle_beta   90.00
_cell.angle_gamma   90.00
#
_symmetry.space_group_name_H-M   'P 1'
#
loop_
_entity.id
_entity.type
_entity.pdbx_description
1 polymer ?
#
loop_
_entity_poly.entity_id
_entity_poly.type
_entity_poly.pdbx_seq_one_letter_code
_entity_poly.pdbx_strand_id
1 'polypeptide(L)'
;MGNKFGTISRGVKAPIIREGDNLRKIVVDSVIEAATDEGVVLGEKDVVSITEAVVARAQGNYATVDQMAKDIKEKMDSQIVGVIFPILSRNRFSLLLKSMARGLDKIVLMLSYPSDEVGNELITME
;
A
#
# COMPACT_ATOMS: atom_id res chain seq x y z
N MET A 1 -26.36 31.99 -2.49
CA MET A 1 -26.40 30.66 -1.85
C MET A 1 -25.25 30.62 -0.86
N GLY A 2 -25.52 30.40 0.43
CA GLY A 2 -24.52 30.64 1.49
C GLY A 2 -23.45 29.55 1.55
N ASN A 3 -22.20 29.90 1.19
CA ASN A 3 -21.02 29.03 1.32
C ASN A 3 -20.54 28.95 2.78
N LYS A 4 -21.41 28.55 3.71
CA LYS A 4 -21.05 28.39 5.14
C LYS A 4 -20.66 26.96 5.52
N PHE A 5 -21.00 25.97 4.68
CA PHE A 5 -20.65 24.58 4.88
C PHE A 5 -19.61 24.14 3.85
N GLY A 6 -18.58 23.44 4.31
CA GLY A 6 -17.51 22.89 3.47
C GLY A 6 -17.76 21.43 3.07
N THR A 7 -16.79 20.85 2.38
CA THR A 7 -16.80 19.43 1.99
C THR A 7 -16.83 18.52 3.22
N ILE A 8 -17.72 17.53 3.21
CA ILE A 8 -17.79 16.48 4.24
C ILE A 8 -17.15 15.22 3.67
N SER A 9 -16.23 14.61 4.41
CA SER A 9 -15.65 13.30 4.09
C SER A 9 -15.99 12.31 5.20
N ARG A 10 -16.40 11.11 4.83
CA ARG A 10 -16.81 10.05 5.75
C ARG A 10 -16.09 8.74 5.38
N GLY A 11 -15.48 8.12 6.38
CA GLY A 11 -14.93 6.76 6.22
C GLY A 11 -16.04 5.73 6.35
N VAL A 12 -16.12 4.80 5.41
CA VAL A 12 -17.07 3.68 5.45
C VAL A 12 -16.30 2.40 5.80
N LYS A 13 -16.78 1.64 6.78
CA LYS A 13 -16.20 0.33 7.13
C LYS A 13 -16.80 -0.74 6.23
N ALA A 14 -16.01 -1.20 5.26
CA ALA A 14 -16.34 -2.33 4.40
C ALA A 14 -15.91 -3.68 5.03
N PRO A 15 -16.46 -4.82 4.60
CA PRO A 15 -15.98 -6.14 5.00
C PRO A 15 -14.55 -6.43 4.51
N ILE A 16 -13.95 -7.51 5.01
CA ILE A 16 -12.63 -7.96 4.55
C ILE A 16 -12.71 -8.42 3.10
N ILE A 17 -12.00 -7.72 2.23
CA ILE A 17 -11.92 -8.01 0.79
C ILE A 17 -10.96 -9.17 0.52
N ARG A 18 -11.34 -10.07 -0.37
CA ARG A 18 -10.59 -11.24 -0.82
C ARG A 18 -10.46 -11.24 -2.34
N GLU A 19 -9.52 -12.04 -2.82
CA GLU A 19 -9.34 -12.26 -4.26
C GLU A 19 -10.61 -12.88 -4.86
N GLY A 20 -11.03 -12.36 -6.02
CA GLY A 20 -12.24 -12.76 -6.72
C GLY A 20 -13.52 -12.05 -6.25
N ASP A 21 -13.48 -11.24 -5.19
CA ASP A 21 -14.65 -10.55 -4.68
C ASP A 21 -15.22 -9.55 -5.71
N ASN A 22 -16.55 -9.45 -5.77
CA ASN A 22 -17.23 -8.42 -6.55
C ASN A 22 -17.14 -7.07 -5.83
N LEU A 23 -16.02 -6.39 -6.06
CA LEU A 23 -15.71 -5.14 -5.37
C LEU A 23 -16.74 -4.04 -5.62
N ARG A 24 -17.30 -3.94 -6.84
CA ARG A 24 -18.36 -2.97 -7.15
C ARG A 24 -19.57 -3.18 -6.25
N LYS A 25 -20.04 -4.42 -6.12
CA LYS A 25 -21.19 -4.74 -5.28
C LYS A 25 -20.90 -4.44 -3.82
N ILE A 26 -19.76 -4.91 -3.29
CA ILE A 26 -19.40 -4.70 -1.88
C ILE A 26 -19.35 -3.21 -1.53
N VAL A 27 -18.72 -2.40 -2.39
CA VAL A 27 -18.59 -0.95 -2.15
C VAL A 27 -19.95 -0.26 -2.18
N VAL A 28 -20.79 -0.56 -3.17
CA VAL A 28 -22.14 0.02 -3.27
C VAL A 28 -22.99 -0.37 -2.07
N ASP A 29 -23.03 -1.65 -1.72
CA ASP A 29 -23.81 -2.15 -0.59
C ASP A 29 -23.32 -1.51 0.72
N SER A 30 -22.01 -1.49 0.98
CA SER A 30 -21.44 -0.90 2.21
C SER A 30 -21.75 0.59 2.35
N VAL A 31 -21.77 1.35 1.25
CA VAL A 31 -22.12 2.78 1.27
C VAL A 31 -23.61 2.96 1.52
N ILE A 32 -24.48 2.20 0.86
CA ILE A 32 -25.93 2.30 1.02
C ILE A 32 -26.36 1.88 2.44
N GLU A 33 -25.83 0.77 2.94
CA GLU A 33 -26.08 0.27 4.29
C GLU A 33 -25.62 1.29 5.34
N ALA A 34 -24.37 1.76 5.27
CA ALA A 34 -23.87 2.76 6.22
C ALA A 34 -24.65 4.08 6.16
N ALA A 35 -25.06 4.52 4.97
CA ALA A 35 -25.87 5.73 4.83
C ALA A 35 -27.26 5.57 5.45
N THR A 36 -27.86 4.38 5.31
CA THR A 36 -29.16 4.05 5.89
C THR A 36 -29.08 3.97 7.42
N ASP A 37 -28.09 3.24 7.94
CA ASP A 37 -27.91 3.00 9.38
C ASP A 37 -27.57 4.29 10.15
N GLU A 38 -26.74 5.15 9.55
CA GLU A 38 -26.29 6.40 10.18
C GLU A 38 -27.14 7.62 9.81
N GLY A 39 -28.24 7.43 9.05
CA GLY A 39 -29.13 8.50 8.62
C GLY A 39 -28.45 9.56 7.74
N VAL A 40 -27.46 9.17 6.93
CA VAL A 40 -26.74 10.05 6.02
C VAL A 40 -27.48 10.16 4.69
N VAL A 41 -27.83 11.39 4.30
CA VAL A 41 -28.41 11.66 2.98
C VAL A 41 -27.28 11.79 1.96
N LEU A 42 -27.25 10.87 0.98
CA LEU A 42 -26.31 10.96 -0.15
C LEU A 42 -26.74 12.09 -1.09
N GLY A 43 -25.79 12.97 -1.42
CA GLY A 43 -25.99 14.11 -2.30
C GLY A 43 -25.85 13.76 -3.78
N GLU A 44 -26.40 14.62 -4.64
CA GLU A 44 -26.13 14.58 -6.06
C GLU A 44 -24.64 14.86 -6.30
N LYS A 45 -23.94 13.96 -7.00
CA LYS A 45 -22.50 14.01 -7.32
C LYS A 45 -21.55 13.77 -6.13
N ASP A 46 -22.03 13.14 -5.07
CA ASP A 46 -21.13 12.57 -4.06
C ASP A 46 -20.17 11.58 -4.70
N VAL A 47 -18.92 11.57 -4.21
CA VAL A 47 -17.85 10.73 -4.75
C VAL A 47 -17.55 9.61 -3.78
N VAL A 48 -17.66 8.37 -4.25
CA VAL A 48 -17.22 7.18 -3.53
C VAL A 48 -15.79 6.86 -3.96
N SER A 49 -14.89 6.75 -3.00
CA SER A 49 -13.50 6.40 -3.23
C SER A 49 -13.12 5.12 -2.48
N ILE A 50 -12.21 4.37 -3.08
CA ILE A 50 -11.56 3.20 -2.49
C ILE A 50 -10.07 3.28 -2.77
N THR A 51 -9.27 2.66 -1.91
CA THR A 51 -7.83 2.61 -2.13
C THR A 51 -7.48 1.58 -3.20
N GLU A 52 -6.44 1.86 -3.98
CA GLU A 52 -5.94 0.93 -4.99
C GLU A 52 -5.55 -0.43 -4.39
N ALA A 53 -5.04 -0.45 -3.15
CA ALA A 53 -4.71 -1.68 -2.44
C ALA A 53 -5.90 -2.65 -2.31
N VAL A 54 -7.12 -2.11 -2.17
CA VAL A 54 -8.35 -2.91 -2.14
C VAL A 54 -8.68 -3.48 -3.53
N VAL A 55 -8.49 -2.68 -4.58
CA VAL A 55 -8.66 -3.12 -5.97
C VAL A 55 -7.68 -4.23 -6.32
N ALA A 56 -6.39 -4.03 -6.04
CA ALA A 56 -5.34 -5.02 -6.26
C ALA A 56 -5.64 -6.33 -5.51
N ARG A 57 -6.17 -6.23 -4.28
CA ARG A 57 -6.58 -7.40 -3.49
C ARG A 57 -7.68 -8.21 -4.14
N ALA A 58 -8.76 -7.54 -4.57
CA ALA A 58 -9.88 -8.19 -5.24
C ALA A 58 -9.46 -8.84 -6.56
N GLN A 59 -8.51 -8.23 -7.27
CA GLN A 59 -7.98 -8.75 -8.53
C GLN A 59 -6.90 -9.83 -8.37
N GLY A 60 -6.43 -10.12 -7.15
CA GLY A 60 -5.26 -10.98 -6.95
C GLY A 60 -3.98 -10.41 -7.57
N ASN A 61 -3.94 -9.10 -7.82
CA ASN A 61 -2.90 -8.45 -8.60
C ASN A 61 -1.72 -8.02 -7.72
N TYR A 62 -1.02 -8.99 -7.13
CA TYR A 62 0.17 -8.77 -6.33
C TYR A 62 1.43 -9.27 -7.03
N ALA A 63 2.49 -8.44 -7.00
CA ALA A 63 3.81 -8.89 -7.40
C ALA A 63 4.39 -9.82 -6.33
N THR A 64 4.66 -11.07 -6.73
CA THR A 64 5.36 -12.04 -5.88
C THR A 64 6.85 -11.73 -5.81
N VAL A 65 7.51 -12.23 -4.76
CA VAL A 65 8.97 -12.11 -4.60
C VAL A 65 9.71 -12.67 -5.81
N ASP A 66 9.24 -13.77 -6.40
CA ASP A 66 9.90 -14.40 -7.54
C ASP A 66 9.72 -13.61 -8.84
N GLN A 67 8.54 -13.04 -9.06
CA GLN A 67 8.32 -12.12 -10.17
C GLN A 67 9.23 -10.89 -10.06
N MET A 68 9.29 -10.27 -8.87
CA MET A 68 10.17 -9.12 -8.63
C MET A 68 11.65 -9.48 -8.79
N ALA A 69 12.09 -10.62 -8.24
CA ALA A 69 13.48 -11.07 -8.34
C ALA A 69 13.89 -11.31 -9.80
N LYS A 70 13.02 -11.95 -10.60
CA LYS A 70 13.23 -12.15 -12.03
C LYS A 70 13.36 -10.82 -12.76
N ASP A 71 12.42 -9.90 -12.53
CA ASP A 71 12.41 -8.57 -13.15
C ASP A 71 13.67 -7.76 -12.79
N ILE A 72 14.10 -7.81 -11.53
CA ILE A 72 15.35 -7.18 -11.07
C ILE A 72 16.55 -7.78 -11.81
N LYS A 73 16.64 -9.10 -11.91
CA LYS A 73 17.74 -9.79 -12.59
C LYS A 73 17.82 -9.39 -14.07
N GLU A 74 16.68 -9.38 -14.76
CA GLU A 74 16.58 -9.01 -16.17
C GLU A 74 16.98 -7.55 -16.41
N LYS A 75 16.60 -6.64 -15.51
CA LYS A 75 16.88 -5.20 -15.66
C LYS A 75 18.29 -4.79 -15.25
N MET A 76 18.84 -5.46 -14.24
CA MET A 76 20.10 -5.06 -13.60
C MET A 76 21.29 -5.94 -14.03
N ASP A 77 21.06 -6.96 -14.85
CA ASP A 77 22.07 -7.91 -15.31
C ASP A 77 22.93 -8.48 -14.17
N SER A 78 22.28 -8.76 -13.03
CA SER A 78 22.90 -9.27 -11.79
C SER A 78 24.03 -8.41 -11.20
N GLN A 79 24.15 -7.14 -11.59
CA GLN A 79 25.21 -6.24 -11.13
C GLN A 79 25.17 -5.96 -9.61
N ILE A 80 26.26 -5.36 -9.11
CA ILE A 80 26.32 -4.85 -7.74
C ILE A 80 25.42 -3.61 -7.64
N VAL A 81 24.36 -3.68 -6.84
CA VAL A 81 23.43 -2.56 -6.64
C VAL A 81 23.62 -1.94 -5.26
N GLY A 82 23.72 -0.61 -5.22
CA GLY A 82 23.64 0.17 -4.00
C GLY A 82 22.19 0.48 -3.63
N VAL A 83 21.80 0.20 -2.39
CA VAL A 83 20.51 0.61 -1.82
C VAL A 83 20.78 1.59 -0.69
N ILE A 84 20.39 2.84 -0.91
CA ILE A 84 20.79 3.97 -0.10
C ILE A 84 19.62 4.45 0.77
N PHE A 85 19.89 4.61 2.06
CA PHE A 85 18.97 5.07 3.09
C PHE A 85 17.59 4.39 3.03
N PRO A 86 17.49 3.05 2.98
CA PRO A 86 16.19 2.40 3.00
C PRO A 86 15.52 2.55 4.38
N ILE A 87 14.19 2.59 4.39
CA ILE A 87 13.41 2.28 5.59
C ILE A 87 13.63 0.83 6.03
N LEU A 88 14.02 0.57 7.29
CA LEU A 88 14.21 -0.79 7.80
C LEU A 88 12.91 -1.37 8.39
N SER A 89 11.87 -1.40 7.58
CA SER A 89 10.56 -1.93 7.99
C SER A 89 10.40 -3.40 7.62
N ARG A 90 10.03 -4.23 8.60
CA ARG A 90 9.60 -5.62 8.36
C ARG A 90 8.40 -5.70 7.42
N ASN A 91 7.51 -4.71 7.46
CA ASN A 91 6.26 -4.72 6.69
C ASN A 91 6.38 -4.05 5.31
N ARG A 92 7.32 -3.11 5.13
CA ARG A 92 7.46 -2.35 3.87
C ARG A 92 8.68 -2.75 3.05
N PHE A 93 9.80 -3.07 3.70
CA PHE A 93 11.08 -3.26 3.00
C PHE A 93 11.53 -4.71 2.93
N SER A 94 11.16 -5.57 3.89
CA SER A 94 11.65 -6.95 3.93
C SER A 94 11.39 -7.75 2.64
N LEU A 95 10.20 -7.61 2.05
CA LEU A 95 9.81 -8.25 0.79
C LEU A 95 10.62 -7.73 -0.40
N LEU A 96 10.86 -6.41 -0.44
CA LEU A 96 11.66 -5.78 -1.49
C LEU A 96 13.12 -6.22 -1.39
N LEU A 97 13.70 -6.18 -0.17
CA LEU A 97 15.07 -6.63 0.09
C LEU A 97 15.25 -8.11 -0.26
N LYS A 98 14.29 -8.96 0.10
CA LYS A 98 14.30 -10.39 -0.26
C LYS A 98 14.29 -10.60 -1.78
N SER A 99 13.50 -9.80 -2.50
CA SER A 99 13.41 -9.88 -3.97
C SER A 99 14.73 -9.43 -4.62
N MET A 100 15.30 -8.32 -4.15
CA MET A 100 16.63 -7.86 -4.57
C MET A 100 17.71 -8.91 -4.29
N ALA A 101 17.71 -9.50 -3.09
CA ALA A 101 18.72 -10.50 -2.71
C ALA A 101 18.65 -11.80 -3.53
N ARG A 102 17.49 -12.09 -4.13
CA ARG A 102 17.33 -13.22 -5.07
C ARG A 102 17.72 -12.87 -6.51
N GLY A 103 17.58 -11.61 -6.91
CA GLY A 103 17.79 -11.15 -8.28
C GLY A 103 19.17 -10.59 -8.58
N LEU A 104 19.98 -10.31 -7.55
CA LEU A 104 21.27 -9.62 -7.67
C LEU A 104 22.39 -10.47 -7.05
N ASP A 105 23.61 -10.35 -7.59
CA ASP A 105 24.77 -11.04 -7.04
C ASP A 105 25.26 -10.39 -5.75
N LYS A 106 25.13 -9.06 -5.63
CA LYS A 106 25.55 -8.31 -4.45
C LYS A 106 24.72 -7.06 -4.24
N ILE A 107 24.35 -6.83 -2.99
CA ILE A 107 23.69 -5.60 -2.54
C ILE A 107 24.64 -4.87 -1.59
N VAL A 108 24.83 -3.57 -1.82
CA VAL A 108 25.50 -2.66 -0.89
C VAL A 108 24.44 -1.82 -0.21
N LEU A 109 24.14 -2.10 1.06
CA LEU A 109 23.18 -1.34 1.86
C LEU A 109 23.91 -0.19 2.57
N MET A 110 23.53 1.05 2.25
CA MET A 110 23.99 2.24 2.96
C MET A 110 22.88 2.72 3.88
N LEU A 111 23.08 2.57 5.19
CA LEU A 111 22.12 2.99 6.20
C LEU A 111 22.43 4.41 6.69
N SER A 112 21.40 5.13 7.12
CA SER A 112 21.53 6.44 7.76
C SER A 112 21.69 6.24 9.26
N TYR A 113 22.76 6.75 9.88
CA TYR A 113 22.96 6.65 11.32
C TYR A 113 22.58 7.96 12.01
N PRO A 114 21.86 7.96 13.16
CA PRO A 114 21.46 6.78 13.96
C PRO A 114 20.13 6.13 13.54
N SER A 115 19.39 6.76 12.63
CA SER A 115 18.03 6.36 12.28
C SER A 115 17.83 6.17 10.77
N ASP A 116 16.93 5.27 10.40
CA ASP A 116 16.52 5.01 9.02
C ASP A 116 15.84 6.22 8.35
N GLU A 117 15.42 6.05 7.09
CA GLU A 117 14.81 7.11 6.25
C GLU A 117 13.66 7.86 6.94
N VAL A 118 12.90 7.19 7.80
CA VAL A 118 11.70 7.74 8.44
C VAL A 118 11.90 7.98 9.95
N GLY A 119 13.15 7.88 10.43
CA GLY A 119 13.51 8.18 11.81
C GLY A 119 13.43 7.01 12.78
N ASN A 120 13.25 5.77 12.32
CA ASN A 120 13.35 4.61 13.22
C ASN A 120 14.80 4.39 13.63
N GLU A 121 15.06 4.23 14.92
CA GLU A 121 16.40 3.89 15.41
C GLU A 121 16.90 2.59 14.77
N LEU A 122 18.11 2.64 14.20
CA LEU A 122 18.73 1.45 13.62
C LEU A 122 19.32 0.53 14.68
N ILE A 123 19.88 1.15 15.72
CA ILE A 123 20.58 0.50 16.83
C ILE A 123 20.08 1.20 18.08
N THR A 124 19.65 0.42 19.07
CA THR A 124 19.36 0.95 20.40
C THR A 124 20.67 1.40 21.02
N MET A 125 20.82 2.69 21.24
CA MET A 125 21.98 3.26 21.93
C MET A 125 21.74 3.14 23.43
N GLU A 126 22.36 2.15 24.07
CA GLU A 126 22.61 2.18 25.51
C GLU A 126 23.77 3.11 25.85
#